data_AF-A0A529JRL4-F1
#
_entry.id   AF-A0A529JRL4-F1
#
_cell.length_a   1.000
_cell.length_b   1.000
_cell.length_c   1.000
_cell.angle_alpha   90.00
_cell.angle_beta   90.00
_cell.angle_gamma   90.00
#
_symmetry.space_group_name_H-M   'P 1'
#
loop_
_entity.id
_entity.type
_entity.pdbx_description
1 polymer ?
#
loop_
_entity_poly.entity_id
_entity_poly.type
_entity_poly.pdbx_seq_one_letter_code
_entity_poly.pdbx_strand_id
1 'polypeptide(L)' 'MAADEIIHQSVRLRIMAALNSLERREALEFTRLKAIVNATDGNLGAHIDTLAKAGYVDVEKLFVGRR' A
#
# COMPACT_ATOMS: atom_id res chain seq x y z
N MET A 1 -7.44 -20.49 13.81
CA MET A 1 -6.43 -19.59 13.22
C MET A 1 -6.93 -18.17 13.45
N ALA A 2 -6.17 -17.33 14.15
CA ALA A 2 -6.54 -15.93 14.33
C ALA A 2 -6.26 -15.16 13.03
N ALA A 3 -7.07 -14.15 12.77
CA ALA A 3 -6.83 -13.14 11.76
C ALA A 3 -5.48 -12.44 12.02
N ASP A 4 -4.68 -12.20 10.97
CA ASP A 4 -3.45 -11.43 11.11
C ASP A 4 -3.77 -9.94 11.32
N GLU A 5 -3.58 -9.46 12.55
CA GLU A 5 -3.85 -8.08 12.96
C GLU A 5 -3.18 -7.01 12.07
N ILE A 6 -2.05 -7.35 11.43
CA ILE A 6 -1.37 -6.43 10.52
C ILE A 6 -2.21 -6.16 9.29
N ILE A 7 -2.96 -7.10 8.72
CA ILE A 7 -3.79 -6.79 7.55
C ILE A 7 -5.24 -6.49 7.90
N HIS A 8 -5.76 -6.93 9.04
CA HIS A 8 -7.19 -6.86 9.39
C HIS A 8 -7.74 -5.47 9.77
N GLN A 9 -6.98 -4.40 9.51
CA GLN A 9 -7.49 -3.04 9.57
C GLN A 9 -8.02 -2.60 8.20
N SER A 10 -9.13 -1.86 8.17
CA SER A 10 -9.90 -1.58 6.95
C SER A 10 -9.12 -0.90 5.81
N VAL A 11 -8.18 0.00 6.10
CA VAL A 11 -7.36 0.65 5.07
C VAL A 11 -6.33 -0.34 4.52
N ARG A 12 -5.66 -1.11 5.38
CA ARG A 12 -4.68 -2.11 4.96
C ARG A 12 -5.31 -3.23 4.14
N LEU A 13 -6.50 -3.72 4.50
CA LEU A 13 -7.25 -4.66 3.66
C LEU A 13 -7.53 -4.08 2.27
N ARG A 14 -7.97 -2.81 2.18
CA ARG A 14 -8.22 -2.16 0.88
C ARG A 14 -6.94 -1.99 0.05
N ILE A 15 -5.81 -1.67 0.69
CA ILE A 15 -4.50 -1.63 0.03
C ILE A 15 -4.15 -3.01 -0.53
N MET A 16 -4.21 -4.06 0.30
CA MET A 16 -3.91 -5.43 -0.12
C MET A 16 -4.82 -5.90 -1.26
N ALA A 17 -6.12 -5.60 -1.19
CA ALA A 17 -7.07 -5.94 -2.24
C ALA A 17 -6.76 -5.23 -3.57
N ALA A 18 -6.42 -3.93 -3.52
CA ALA A 18 -6.05 -3.16 -4.70
C ALA A 18 -4.75 -3.65 -5.36
N LEU A 19 -3.76 -4.06 -4.56
CA LEU A 19 -2.52 -4.62 -5.09
C LEU A 19 -2.69 -6.06 -5.61
N ASN A 20 -3.58 -6.84 -4.98
CA ASN A 20 -3.84 -8.21 -5.39
C ASN A 20 -4.53 -8.33 -6.75
N SER A 21 -5.21 -7.26 -7.22
CA SER A 21 -5.81 -7.22 -8.56
C SER A 21 -4.81 -7.00 -9.69
N LEU A 22 -3.55 -6.70 -9.38
CA LEU A 22 -2.50 -6.42 -10.36
C LEU A 22 -1.86 -7.72 -10.87
N GLU A 23 -1.28 -7.67 -12.06
CA GLU A 23 -0.47 -8.80 -12.54
C GLU A 23 0.80 -8.95 -11.70
N ARG A 24 1.40 -10.15 -11.72
CA ARG A 24 2.62 -10.41 -10.94
C ARG A 24 3.73 -9.43 -11.36
N ARG A 25 4.31 -8.74 -10.36
CA ARG A 25 5.39 -7.74 -10.52
C ARG A 25 4.96 -6.40 -11.13
N GLU A 26 3.67 -6.16 -11.29
CA GLU A 26 3.17 -4.83 -11.60
C GLU A 26 3.14 -3.97 -10.32
N ALA A 27 3.48 -2.69 -10.46
CA ALA A 27 3.48 -1.72 -9.38
C ALA A 27 2.34 -0.71 -9.57
N LEU A 28 1.86 -0.15 -8.45
CA LEU A 28 0.83 0.88 -8.46
C LEU A 28 1.39 2.18 -7.90
N GLU A 29 1.24 3.26 -8.67
CA GLU A 29 1.63 4.60 -8.23
C GLU A 29 0.89 5.01 -6.94
N PHE A 30 1.62 5.63 -6.02
CA PHE A 30 1.09 6.04 -4.71
C PHE A 30 -0.18 6.88 -4.85
N THR A 31 -0.20 7.83 -5.79
CA THR A 31 -1.36 8.70 -6.04
C THR A 31 -2.57 7.95 -6.57
N ARG A 32 -2.36 6.89 -7.37
CA ARG A 32 -3.43 6.03 -7.89
C ARG A 32 -3.99 5.14 -6.79
N LEU A 33 -3.12 4.51 -5.99
CA LEU A 33 -3.54 3.72 -4.83
C LEU A 33 -4.35 4.57 -3.85
N LYS A 34 -3.90 5.81 -3.57
CA LYS A 34 -4.61 6.77 -2.72
C LYS A 34 -6.04 7.02 -3.17
N ALA A 35 -6.25 7.23 -4.47
CA ALA A 35 -7.57 7.44 -5.04
C ALA A 35 -8.46 6.20 -4.85
N ILE A 36 -7.92 5.00 -5.07
CA ILE A 36 -8.64 3.73 -4.92
C ILE A 36 -9.05 3.49 -3.47
N VAL A 37 -8.15 3.70 -2.51
CA VAL A 37 -8.43 3.45 -1.09
C VAL A 37 -9.08 4.62 -0.37
N ASN A 38 -9.31 5.75 -1.07
CA ASN A 38 -9.86 6.98 -0.51
C ASN A 38 -9.18 7.39 0.82
N ALA A 39 -7.87 7.55 0.77
CA ALA A 39 -7.04 7.92 1.93
C ALA A 39 -6.38 9.28 1.72
N THR A 40 -5.93 9.90 2.82
CA THR A 40 -5.02 11.04 2.76
C THR A 40 -3.58 10.55 2.62
N ASP A 41 -2.65 11.42 2.19
CA ASP A 41 -1.24 11.05 2.02
C ASP A 41 -0.62 10.51 3.31
N GLY A 42 -0.88 11.17 4.45
CA GLY A 42 -0.39 10.73 5.76
C GLY A 42 -1.00 9.41 6.21
N ASN A 43 -2.31 9.22 5.99
CA ASN A 43 -2.97 7.95 6.32
C ASN A 43 -2.41 6.80 5.47
N LEU A 44 -2.33 6.99 4.14
CA LEU A 44 -1.82 5.99 3.23
C LEU A 44 -0.36 5.65 3.51
N GLY A 45 0.49 6.67 3.68
CA GLY A 45 1.91 6.49 3.96
C GLY A 45 2.15 5.67 5.23
N ALA A 46 1.44 5.99 6.32
CA ALA A 46 1.56 5.23 7.56
C ALA A 46 1.16 3.75 7.40
N HIS A 47 0.08 3.47 6.65
CA HIS A 47 -0.37 2.10 6.40
C HIS A 47 0.58 1.32 5.49
N ILE A 48 1.11 1.95 4.43
CA ILE A 48 2.12 1.35 3.55
C ILE A 48 3.39 1.04 4.35
N ASP A 49 3.87 1.97 5.19
CA ASP A 49 5.06 1.76 6.02
C ASP A 49 4.87 0.57 6.98
N THR A 50 3.69 0.43 7.60
CA THR A 50 3.37 -0.74 8.44
C THR A 50 3.40 -2.03 7.62
N LEU A 51 2.76 -2.05 6.46
CA LEU A 51 2.70 -3.25 5.60
C LEU A 51 4.08 -3.63 5.07
N ALA A 52 4.90 -2.65 4.67
CA ALA A 52 6.25 -2.88 4.17
C ALA A 52 7.19 -3.42 5.27
N LYS A 53 7.13 -2.87 6.48
CA LYS A 53 7.89 -3.37 7.64
C LYS A 53 7.52 -4.82 8.00
N ALA A 54 6.27 -5.20 7.76
CA ALA A 54 5.80 -6.57 7.97
C ALA A 54 5.99 -7.49 6.75
N GLY A 55 6.54 -6.99 5.63
CA GLY A 55 6.85 -7.78 4.44
C GLY A 55 5.63 -8.09 3.55
N TYR A 56 4.51 -7.37 3.70
CA TYR A 56 3.32 -7.57 2.86
C TYR A 56 3.40 -6.89 1.50
N VAL A 57 4.14 -5.79 1.42
CA VAL A 57 4.25 -4.98 0.20
C VAL A 57 5.69 -4.49 0.04
N ASP A 58 6.13 -4.38 -1.20
CA ASP A 58 7.37 -3.70 -1.56
C ASP A 58 7.08 -2.24 -1.91
N VAL A 59 8.00 -1.35 -1.58
CA VAL A 59 7.88 0.09 -1.86
C VAL A 59 9.12 0.53 -2.62
N GLU A 60 8.93 0.92 -3.88
CA GLU A 60 9.97 1.51 -4.70
C GLU A 60 9.88 3.04 -4.65
N LYS A 61 10.94 3.69 -4.17
CA LYS A 61 11.03 5.16 -4.16
C LYS A 61 11.76 5.62 -5.42
N LEU A 62 10.99 6.03 -6.42
CA LEU A 62 11.54 6.67 -7.60
C LEU A 62 11.88 8.14 -7.28
N PHE A 63 13.18 8.46 -7.28
CA PHE A 63 13.62 9.85 -7.22
C PHE A 63 13.39 10.49 -8.58
N VAL A 64 12.22 11.09 -8.78
CA VAL A 64 11.99 11.98 -9.92
C VAL A 64 12.74 13.27 -9.62
N GLY A 65 13.95 13.38 -10.17
CA GLY A 65 14.84 14.52 -9.96
C GLY A 65 14.12 15.84 -10.18
N ARG A 66 13.90 16.59 -9.11
CA ARG A 66 13.62 18.02 -9.20
C ARG A 66 14.96 18.70 -9.41
N ARG A 67 15.17 19.27 -10.60
CA ARG A 67 16.12 20.38 -10.75
C ARG A 67 15.44 21.67 -10.33
#